data_AF-A0A376K1D2-F1
#
_entry.id   AF-A0A376K1D2-F1
#
_cell.length_a   1.000
_cell.length_b   1.000
_cell.length_c   1.000
_cell.angle_alpha   90.00
_cell.angle_beta   90.00
_cell.angle_gamma   90.00
#
_symmetry.space_group_name_H-M   'P 1'
#
loop_
_entity.id
_entity.type
_entity.pdbx_description
1 polymer ?
#
loop_
_entity_poly.entity_id
_entity_poly.type
_entity_poly.pdbx_seq_one_letter_code
_entity_poly.pdbx_strand_id
1 'polypeptide(L)'
;MVFPAELVRLLDRLEGEIRADRVSSESRQWLAQCGLTVERLATQIEPVYLPERKIHLYHCDHRGLPLALISEDGNTAWSGEYDEWGNLLNEEKPASPAPAVPSARAATR
;
A
#
# COMPACT_ATOMS: atom_id res chain seq x y z
N MET A 1 15.82 16.02 -23.84
CA MET A 1 16.50 17.06 -23.03
C MET A 1 17.03 16.37 -21.78
N VAL A 2 18.31 16.55 -21.43
CA VAL A 2 18.93 15.90 -20.27
C VAL A 2 19.31 16.99 -19.28
N PHE A 3 18.92 16.83 -18.02
CA PHE A 3 19.30 17.78 -16.97
C PHE A 3 20.78 17.60 -16.60
N PRO A 4 21.50 18.69 -16.26
CA PRO A 4 22.86 18.59 -15.75
C PRO A 4 22.93 17.76 -14.45
N ALA A 5 23.94 16.91 -14.31
CA ALA A 5 24.09 16.02 -13.15
C ALA A 5 24.12 16.79 -11.82
N GLU A 6 24.79 17.94 -11.77
CA GLU A 6 24.85 18.78 -10.57
C GLU A 6 23.48 19.31 -10.15
N LEU A 7 22.64 19.68 -11.12
CA LEU A 7 21.27 20.13 -10.83
C LEU A 7 20.43 19.00 -10.26
N VAL A 8 20.55 17.80 -10.83
CA VAL A 8 19.85 16.60 -10.31
C VAL A 8 20.28 16.32 -8.87
N ARG A 9 21.58 16.37 -8.58
CA ARG A 9 22.09 16.16 -7.21
C ARG A 9 21.57 17.20 -6.21
N LEU A 10 21.46 18.47 -6.63
CA LEU A 10 20.90 19.53 -5.79
C LEU A 10 19.41 19.30 -5.51
N LEU A 11 18.64 18.91 -6.53
CA LEU A 11 17.23 18.61 -6.40
C LEU A 11 16.99 17.38 -5.53
N ASP A 12 17.76 16.30 -5.72
CA ASP A 12 17.68 15.08 -4.89
C ASP A 12 17.96 15.39 -3.41
N ARG A 13 18.99 16.21 -3.13
CA ARG A 13 19.29 16.67 -1.76
C ARG A 13 18.13 17.47 -1.18
N LEU A 14 17.59 18.40 -1.95
CA LEU A 14 16.49 19.26 -1.51
C LEU A 14 15.21 18.45 -1.23
N GLU A 15 14.87 17.50 -2.09
CA GLU A 15 13.73 16.60 -1.90
C GLU A 15 13.88 15.79 -0.61
N GLY A 16 15.08 15.28 -0.33
CA GLY A 16 15.40 14.61 0.93
C GLY A 16 15.26 15.52 2.16
N GLU A 17 15.75 16.75 2.07
CA GLU A 17 15.62 17.76 3.13
C GLU A 17 14.15 18.13 3.42
N ILE A 18 13.32 18.24 2.37
CA ILE A 18 11.88 18.52 2.51
C ILE A 18 11.16 17.31 3.11
N ARG A 19 11.43 16.09 2.64
CA ARG A 19 10.83 14.86 3.21
C ARG A 19 11.18 14.65 4.69
N ALA A 20 12.37 15.08 5.10
CA ALA A 20 12.82 14.99 6.49
C ALA A 20 12.31 16.15 7.38
N ASP A 21 11.58 17.12 6.82
CA ASP A 21 11.18 18.37 7.46
C ASP A 21 12.36 19.16 8.06
N ARG A 22 13.52 19.10 7.39
CA ARG A 22 14.79 19.69 7.85
C ARG A 22 15.52 20.40 6.72
N VAL A 23 14.85 21.36 6.11
CA VAL A 23 15.46 22.19 5.05
C VAL A 23 16.60 23.03 5.60
N SER A 24 17.76 22.97 4.96
CA SER A 24 18.95 23.72 5.34
C SER A 24 18.81 25.22 5.02
N SER A 25 19.57 26.07 5.70
CA SER A 25 19.60 27.51 5.41
C SER A 25 20.12 27.81 3.99
N GLU A 26 21.12 27.04 3.55
CA GLU A 26 21.67 27.07 2.19
C GLU A 26 20.57 26.82 1.14
N SER A 27 19.80 25.73 1.31
CA SER A 27 18.67 25.38 0.44
C SER A 27 17.59 26.46 0.42
N ARG A 28 17.24 27.04 1.59
CA ARG A 28 16.28 28.15 1.66
C ARG A 28 16.77 29.39 0.91
N GLN A 29 18.06 29.71 1.02
CA GLN A 29 18.63 30.86 0.34
C GLN A 29 18.69 30.65 -1.18
N TRP A 30 19.04 29.45 -1.63
CA TRP A 30 18.99 29.09 -3.05
C TRP A 30 17.57 29.16 -3.62
N LEU A 31 16.57 28.62 -2.90
CA LEU A 31 15.16 28.73 -3.29
C LEU A 31 14.68 30.19 -3.39
N ALA A 32 15.08 31.03 -2.43
CA ALA A 32 14.76 32.46 -2.46
C ALA A 32 15.35 33.16 -3.70
N GLN A 33 16.57 32.80 -4.12
CA GLN A 33 17.17 33.33 -5.35
C GLN A 33 16.40 32.90 -6.61
N CYS A 34 15.82 31.71 -6.60
CA CYS A 34 14.96 31.22 -7.66
C CYS A 34 13.51 31.74 -7.59
N GLY A 35 13.13 32.47 -6.53
CA GLY A 35 11.76 32.92 -6.30
C GLY A 35 10.78 31.80 -5.92
N LEU A 36 11.29 30.69 -5.36
CA LEU A 36 10.52 29.52 -4.94
C LEU A 36 10.42 29.46 -3.41
N THR A 37 9.33 28.87 -2.90
CA THR A 37 9.15 28.59 -1.47
C THR A 37 9.13 27.09 -1.19
N VAL A 38 9.50 26.71 0.05
CA VAL A 38 9.54 25.30 0.48
C VAL A 38 8.14 24.68 0.45
N GLU A 39 7.12 25.43 0.83
CA GLU A 39 5.73 24.97 0.87
C GLU A 39 5.20 24.65 -0.53
N ARG A 40 5.58 25.47 -1.52
CA ARG A 40 5.22 25.24 -2.91
C ARG A 40 5.85 23.95 -3.44
N LEU A 41 7.12 23.72 -3.10
CA LEU A 41 7.86 22.53 -3.50
C LEU A 41 7.36 21.27 -2.80
N ALA A 42 7.05 21.34 -1.51
CA ALA A 42 6.49 20.23 -0.75
C ALA A 42 5.19 19.70 -1.37
N THR A 43 4.35 20.61 -1.90
CA THR A 43 3.11 20.24 -2.60
C THR A 43 3.34 19.52 -3.94
N GLN A 44 4.53 19.65 -4.55
CA GLN A 44 4.86 19.02 -5.84
C GLN A 44 5.57 17.67 -5.68
N ILE A 45 6.05 17.33 -4.49
CA ILE A 45 6.71 16.06 -4.24
C ILE A 45 5.64 14.95 -4.26
N GLU A 46 5.85 13.95 -5.09
CA GLU A 46 4.98 12.78 -5.10
C GLU A 46 5.06 12.06 -3.74
N PRO A 47 3.91 11.71 -3.15
CA PRO A 47 3.88 10.96 -1.91
C PRO A 47 4.54 9.60 -2.14
N VAL A 48 5.36 9.18 -1.18
CA VAL A 48 5.93 7.83 -1.22
C VAL A 48 4.79 6.82 -1.10
N TYR A 49 4.68 5.94 -2.11
CA TYR A 49 3.71 4.84 -2.05
C TYR A 49 4.14 3.83 -0.99
N LEU A 50 3.47 3.88 0.16
CA LEU A 50 3.56 2.87 1.21
C LEU A 50 2.27 2.06 1.17
N PRO A 51 2.22 0.92 0.47
CA PRO A 51 1.03 0.09 0.44
C PRO A 51 0.74 -0.42 1.85
N GLU A 52 -0.50 -0.26 2.31
CA GLU A 52 -0.97 -0.97 3.49
C GLU A 52 -0.85 -2.47 3.23
N ARG A 53 -0.04 -3.16 4.05
CA ARG A 53 0.11 -4.61 3.99
C ARG A 53 -0.86 -5.23 4.97
N LYS A 54 -1.90 -5.89 4.46
CA LYS A 54 -2.84 -6.67 5.29
C LYS A 54 -2.51 -8.15 5.18
N ILE A 55 -2.37 -8.82 6.33
CA ILE A 55 -2.16 -10.26 6.40
C ILE A 55 -3.52 -10.93 6.62
N HIS A 56 -3.84 -11.93 5.79
CA HIS A 56 -5.04 -12.73 5.93
C HIS A 56 -4.66 -14.16 6.28
N LEU A 57 -5.30 -14.73 7.30
CA LEU A 57 -5.07 -16.11 7.71
C LEU A 57 -6.17 -17.00 7.14
N TYR A 58 -5.80 -17.86 6.19
CA TYR A 58 -6.71 -18.85 5.61
C TYR A 58 -6.42 -20.25 6.16
N HIS A 59 -7.47 -20.98 6.50
CA HIS A 59 -7.44 -22.42 6.62
C HIS A 59 -7.76 -23.01 5.25
N CYS A 60 -6.80 -23.72 4.66
CA CYS A 60 -6.96 -24.35 3.35
C CYS A 60 -7.05 -25.87 3.47
N ASP A 61 -7.72 -26.51 2.51
CA ASP A 61 -7.66 -27.95 2.34
C ASP A 61 -6.32 -28.42 1.73
N HIS A 62 -6.18 -29.74 1.51
CA HIS A 62 -4.98 -30.33 0.92
C HIS A 62 -4.73 -29.93 -0.56
N ARG A 63 -5.73 -29.33 -1.23
CA ARG A 63 -5.65 -28.82 -2.61
C ARG A 63 -5.25 -27.35 -2.64
N GLY A 64 -5.23 -26.69 -1.49
CA GLY A 64 -4.98 -25.26 -1.35
C GLY A 64 -6.23 -24.40 -1.50
N LEU A 65 -7.44 -24.99 -1.53
CA LEU A 65 -8.69 -24.23 -1.57
C LEU A 65 -8.99 -23.64 -0.18
N PRO A 66 -9.34 -22.34 -0.10
CA PRO A 66 -9.59 -21.68 1.18
C PRO A 66 -10.92 -22.14 1.75
N LEU A 67 -10.91 -22.91 2.83
CA LEU A 67 -12.10 -23.38 3.55
C LEU A 67 -12.62 -22.35 4.55
N ALA A 68 -11.71 -21.59 5.18
CA ALA A 68 -12.10 -20.55 6.13
C ALA A 68 -11.11 -19.38 6.16
N LEU A 69 -11.63 -18.17 6.38
CA LEU A 69 -10.85 -16.99 6.74
C LEU A 69 -10.96 -16.79 8.25
N ILE A 70 -9.83 -16.65 8.92
CA ILE A 70 -9.75 -16.44 10.36
C ILE A 70 -9.52 -14.95 10.63
N SER A 71 -10.33 -14.37 11.52
CA SER A 71 -10.16 -12.99 11.98
C SER A 71 -8.96 -12.86 12.92
N GLU A 72 -8.56 -11.63 13.22
CA GLU A 72 -7.50 -11.35 14.20
C GLU A 72 -7.85 -11.90 15.60
N ASP A 73 -9.14 -12.02 15.92
CA ASP A 73 -9.65 -12.58 17.18
C ASP A 73 -9.65 -14.13 17.21
N GLY A 74 -9.22 -14.78 16.12
CA GLY A 74 -9.25 -16.24 15.98
C GLY A 74 -10.63 -16.81 15.63
N ASN A 75 -11.62 -15.97 15.36
CA ASN A 75 -12.95 -16.41 14.94
C ASN A 75 -13.00 -16.67 13.43
N THR A 76 -13.88 -17.56 12.99
CA THR A 76 -14.13 -17.75 11.56
C THR A 76 -14.88 -16.54 11.03
N ALA A 77 -14.24 -15.73 10.20
CA ALA A 77 -14.82 -14.56 9.55
C ALA A 77 -15.55 -14.91 8.25
N TRP A 78 -15.25 -16.07 7.68
CA TRP A 78 -15.87 -16.59 6.46
C TRP A 78 -15.53 -18.09 6.33
N SER A 79 -16.44 -18.88 5.76
CA SER A 79 -16.13 -20.23 5.29
C SER A 79 -16.76 -20.55 3.94
N GLY A 80 -16.15 -21.47 3.21
CA GLY A 80 -16.63 -21.93 1.92
C GLY A 80 -16.36 -23.42 1.70
N GLU A 81 -17.33 -24.08 1.09
CA GLU A 81 -17.24 -25.49 0.71
C GLU A 81 -17.17 -25.61 -0.80
N TYR A 82 -16.30 -26.49 -1.29
CA TYR A 82 -16.05 -26.64 -2.73
C TYR A 82 -16.20 -28.09 -3.16
N ASP A 83 -16.62 -28.28 -4.41
CA ASP A 83 -16.60 -29.59 -5.05
C ASP A 83 -15.17 -30.00 -5.48
N GLU A 84 -15.06 -31.20 -6.04
CA GLU A 84 -13.80 -31.79 -6.52
C GLU A 84 -13.13 -30.99 -7.66
N TRP A 85 -13.86 -30.07 -8.30
CA TRP A 85 -13.35 -29.19 -9.35
C TRP A 85 -13.06 -27.77 -8.85
N GLY A 86 -13.34 -27.48 -7.57
CA GLY A 86 -13.11 -26.18 -6.96
C GLY A 86 -14.26 -25.19 -7.19
N ASN A 87 -15.45 -25.66 -7.57
CA ASN A 87 -16.64 -24.82 -7.62
C ASN A 87 -17.23 -24.67 -6.21
N LEU A 88 -17.57 -23.44 -5.84
CA LEU A 88 -18.16 -23.13 -4.54
C LEU A 88 -19.57 -23.70 -4.45
N LEU A 89 -19.79 -24.60 -3.48
CA LEU A 89 -21.07 -25.22 -3.19
C LEU A 89 -21.84 -24.45 -2.12
N ASN A 90 -21.14 -23.94 -1.11
CA ASN A 90 -21.73 -23.21 0.00
C ASN A 90 -20.80 -22.10 0.51
N GLU A 91 -21.39 -21.04 1.06
CA GLU A 91 -20.68 -19.90 1.64
C GLU A 91 -21.35 -19.50 2.97
N GLU A 92 -20.59 -19.48 4.06
CA GLU A 92 -21.06 -18.99 5.35
C GLU A 92 -20.32 -17.69 5.73
N LYS A 93 -21.10 -16.66 6.05
CA LYS A 93 -20.62 -15.35 6.50
C LYS A 93 -21.28 -15.03 7.84
N PRO A 94 -20.54 -14.96 8.96
CA PRO A 94 -21.12 -14.49 10.21
C PRO A 94 -21.58 -13.03 10.08
N ALA A 95 -22.66 -12.67 10.78
CA ALA A 95 -23.31 -11.36 10.68
C ALA A 95 -22.54 -10.19 11.31
N SER A 96 -21.35 -10.43 11.89
CA SER A 96 -20.45 -9.38 12.40
C SER A 96 -19.71 -8.72 11.23
N PRO A 97 -19.32 -7.44 11.27
CA PRO A 97 -18.66 -6.77 10.13
C PRO A 97 -17.30 -7.40 9.84
N ALA A 98 -17.30 -8.47 9.06
CA ALA A 98 -16.10 -9.07 8.52
C ALA A 98 -15.43 -8.07 7.58
N PRO A 99 -14.09 -7.99 7.56
CA PRO A 99 -13.40 -7.25 6.51
C PRO A 99 -13.86 -7.79 5.16
N ALA A 100 -14.01 -6.91 4.16
CA ALA A 100 -14.42 -7.28 2.80
C ALA A 100 -13.60 -8.48 2.32
N VAL A 101 -14.23 -9.66 2.29
CA VAL A 101 -13.58 -10.89 1.87
C VAL A 101 -13.43 -10.79 0.35
N PRO A 102 -12.21 -10.81 -0.20
CA PRO A 102 -12.07 -10.92 -1.65
C PRO A 102 -12.74 -12.23 -2.05
N SER A 103 -13.76 -12.14 -2.91
CA SER A 103 -14.42 -13.32 -3.48
C SER A 103 -13.34 -14.28 -3.98
N ALA A 104 -13.42 -15.56 -3.59
CA ALA A 104 -12.47 -16.61 -3.99
C ALA A 104 -12.32 -16.75 -5.52
N ARG A 105 -13.21 -16.10 -6.28
CA ARG A 105 -13.13 -15.92 -7.73
C ARG A 105 -11.97 -15.03 -8.21
N ALA A 106 -11.27 -14.33 -7.32
CA ALA A 106 -10.22 -13.37 -7.68
C ALA A 106 -8.79 -13.96 -7.67
N ALA A 107 -8.59 -15.20 -7.21
CA ALA A 107 -7.27 -15.84 -7.15
C ALA A 107 -6.83 -16.49 -8.49
N THR A 108 -7.23 -15.90 -9.61
CA THR A 108 -6.68 -16.25 -10.94
C THR A 108 -6.16 -14.98 -11.60
N ARG A 109 -5.02 -14.48 -11.12
CA ARG A 109 -4.01 -13.83 -11.95
C ARG A 109 -2.66 -13.74 -11.25
#